data_AF-A0A2S2NQJ4-F1
#
_entry.id   AF-A0A2S2NQJ4-F1
#
_cell.length_a   1.000
_cell.length_b   1.000
_cell.length_c   1.000
_cell.angle_alpha   90.00
_cell.angle_beta   90.00
_cell.angle_gamma   90.00
#
_symmetry.space_group_name_H-M   'P 1'
#
loop_
_entity.id
_entity.type
_entity.pdbx_description
1 polymer ?
#
loop_
_entity_poly.entity_id
_entity_poly.type
_entity_poly.pdbx_seq_one_letter_code
_entity_poly.pdbx_strand_id
1 'polypeptide(L)'
;NAYCDSAIIYEKYDLYERALDYYKMALQLQPDHLNALINMSLLKQKMGQFDDIVDIFKRILQIDESDAFDIHMNLANVLHKENGNLTDALFHYEKALEYDNKTVEIYVCMGNIYTELNMYERALNCFHMAIQLDSECLEAFVNIGFIQKDSDNFIDAIQTYETVLKLKPDFSKVYCNLVQCLQKLCDWSDYDSRMIKLKEIVYQELKDDKVLSLLPHDSLLLPLSFEEQKNIATKYALHCVEKLKRSIEPPKFLYPTSMSVGNLKIGFVSTNFSKHPISTIMESLSSLYGNEIDVICYSTSSSDNIPTWLNHLSNSQHYKNLSHLKAIDAAKNINSDGIHILVDMCGYTKGFQTEIFALRPAPIQVSWFGYPSTSGAPFIDYLITDKVCSPPELQNLYTEKLAYINRTIFVGDHKHKFSELCQLKVINNTNNISHQNIYLNGNNFNEMESAETIYIDEEPTTAATPYRRPSFNLPENVIVFCNFSKLYKIDPITFRTWLTILNNVPQSVLWLLHLNDTAEENLKKFANDLNFDSSRIIFADF
;
A
#
# COMPACT_ATOMS: atom_id res chain seq x y z
N ASN A 1 41.12 -12.67 -27.80
CA ASN A 1 40.80 -14.10 -28.01
C ASN A 1 41.17 -14.99 -26.83
N ALA A 2 42.42 -15.41 -26.59
CA ALA A 2 42.74 -16.38 -25.52
C ALA A 2 42.24 -16.02 -24.10
N TYR A 3 42.33 -14.75 -23.69
CA TYR A 3 41.77 -14.28 -22.41
C TYR A 3 40.23 -14.30 -22.38
N CYS A 4 39.56 -13.90 -23.48
CA CYS A 4 38.11 -14.00 -23.60
C CYS A 4 37.62 -15.46 -23.57
N ASP A 5 38.30 -16.35 -24.29
CA ASP A 5 37.94 -17.77 -24.33
C ASP A 5 38.09 -18.39 -22.94
N SER A 6 39.14 -17.99 -22.19
CA SER A 6 39.33 -18.39 -20.80
C SER A 6 38.22 -17.84 -19.90
N ALA A 7 37.81 -16.59 -20.08
CA ALA A 7 36.72 -15.98 -19.31
C ALA A 7 35.39 -16.72 -19.52
N ILE A 8 35.06 -17.06 -20.76
CA ILE A 8 33.85 -17.83 -21.10
C ILE A 8 33.87 -19.22 -20.43
N ILE A 9 35.05 -19.86 -20.37
CA ILE A 9 35.20 -21.13 -19.65
C ILE A 9 34.93 -20.94 -18.15
N TYR A 10 35.48 -19.91 -17.52
CA TYR A 10 35.23 -19.63 -16.09
C TYR A 10 33.76 -19.31 -15.81
N GLU A 11 33.08 -18.59 -16.72
CA GLU A 11 31.65 -18.33 -16.61
C GLU A 11 30.82 -19.63 -16.62
N LYS A 12 31.19 -20.59 -17.48
CA LYS A 12 30.55 -21.91 -17.52
C LYS A 12 30.69 -22.72 -16.23
N TYR A 13 31.71 -22.43 -15.42
CA TYR A 13 31.93 -23.03 -14.10
C TYR A 13 31.42 -22.15 -12.94
N ASP A 14 30.61 -21.12 -13.23
CA ASP A 14 30.08 -20.16 -12.27
C ASP A 14 31.15 -19.41 -11.45
N LEU A 15 32.37 -19.32 -11.99
CA LEU A 15 33.50 -18.58 -11.39
C LEU A 15 33.52 -17.14 -11.90
N TYR A 16 32.45 -16.39 -11.62
CA TYR A 16 32.17 -15.10 -12.25
C TYR A 16 33.23 -14.02 -11.96
N GLU A 17 33.73 -13.91 -10.73
CA GLU A 17 34.80 -12.95 -10.39
C GLU A 17 36.08 -13.19 -11.21
N ARG A 18 36.44 -14.48 -11.40
CA ARG A 18 37.59 -14.81 -12.25
C ARG A 18 37.30 -14.50 -13.71
N ALA A 19 36.10 -14.81 -14.21
CA ALA A 19 35.74 -14.46 -15.58
C ALA A 19 35.87 -12.95 -15.83
N LEU A 20 35.43 -12.11 -14.88
CA LEU A 20 35.61 -10.65 -14.94
C LEU A 20 37.08 -10.24 -15.03
N ASP A 21 37.96 -10.83 -14.22
CA ASP A 21 39.40 -10.52 -14.27
C ASP A 21 40.01 -10.83 -15.64
N TYR A 22 39.61 -11.95 -16.25
CA TYR A 22 40.07 -12.32 -17.59
C TYR A 22 39.51 -11.40 -18.68
N TYR A 23 38.27 -10.95 -18.57
CA TYR A 23 37.73 -9.92 -19.47
C TYR A 23 38.49 -8.59 -19.31
N LYS A 24 38.78 -8.15 -18.08
CA LYS A 24 39.60 -6.95 -17.83
C LYS A 24 41.00 -7.08 -18.44
N MET A 25 41.64 -8.24 -18.31
CA MET A 25 42.94 -8.50 -18.96
C MET A 25 42.85 -8.44 -20.48
N ALA A 26 41.78 -8.98 -21.09
CA ALA A 26 41.56 -8.86 -22.53
C ALA A 26 41.44 -7.40 -22.97
N LEU A 27 40.71 -6.58 -22.20
CA LEU A 27 40.51 -5.15 -22.46
C LEU A 27 41.76 -4.30 -22.19
N GLN A 28 42.64 -4.72 -21.28
CA GLN A 28 43.95 -4.06 -21.10
C GLN A 28 44.84 -4.23 -22.33
N LEU A 29 44.77 -5.38 -23.01
CA LEU A 29 45.55 -5.65 -24.21
C LEU A 29 44.94 -5.04 -25.46
N GLN A 30 43.62 -5.11 -25.57
CA GLN A 30 42.87 -4.53 -26.68
C GLN A 30 41.64 -3.79 -26.12
N PRO A 31 41.75 -2.48 -25.88
CA PRO A 31 40.69 -1.68 -25.24
C PRO A 31 39.35 -1.71 -25.99
N ASP A 32 39.38 -1.78 -27.33
CA ASP A 32 38.19 -1.80 -28.19
C ASP A 32 37.79 -3.22 -28.62
N HIS A 33 38.13 -4.25 -27.84
CA HIS A 33 37.76 -5.63 -28.15
C HIS A 33 36.26 -5.86 -27.88
N LEU A 34 35.44 -5.75 -28.93
CA LEU A 34 33.97 -5.80 -28.88
C LEU A 34 33.41 -6.97 -28.05
N ASN A 35 33.78 -8.22 -28.38
CA ASN A 35 33.26 -9.40 -27.64
C ASN A 35 33.67 -9.42 -26.16
N ALA A 36 34.78 -8.79 -25.79
CA ALA A 36 35.21 -8.71 -24.40
C ALA A 36 34.34 -7.70 -23.64
N LEU A 37 34.06 -6.54 -24.27
CA LEU A 37 33.16 -5.52 -23.73
C LEU A 37 31.74 -6.09 -23.55
N ILE A 38 31.17 -6.72 -24.58
CA ILE A 38 29.81 -7.28 -24.54
C ILE A 38 29.68 -8.34 -23.44
N ASN A 39 30.55 -9.35 -23.45
CA ASN A 39 30.46 -10.45 -22.49
C ASN A 39 30.74 -9.98 -21.05
N MET A 40 31.66 -9.04 -20.86
CA MET A 40 31.89 -8.45 -19.54
C MET A 40 30.65 -7.71 -19.03
N SER A 41 29.98 -6.93 -19.88
CA SER A 41 28.74 -6.23 -19.52
C SER A 41 27.61 -7.20 -19.15
N LEU A 42 27.39 -8.24 -19.96
CA LEU A 42 26.37 -9.26 -19.68
C LEU A 42 26.65 -10.02 -18.37
N LEU A 43 27.92 -10.35 -18.10
CA LEU A 43 28.32 -10.99 -16.86
C LEU A 43 28.11 -10.07 -15.66
N LYS A 44 28.52 -8.79 -15.77
CA LYS A 44 28.30 -7.79 -14.73
C LYS A 44 26.79 -7.60 -14.44
N GLN A 45 25.94 -7.56 -15.48
CA GLN A 45 24.48 -7.54 -15.32
C GLN A 45 23.97 -8.77 -14.55
N LYS A 46 24.46 -9.97 -14.89
CA LYS A 46 24.09 -11.23 -14.22
C LYS A 46 24.48 -11.22 -12.74
N MET A 47 25.61 -10.58 -12.41
CA MET A 47 26.09 -10.40 -11.03
C MET A 47 25.41 -9.25 -10.28
N GLY A 48 24.60 -8.42 -10.97
CA GLY A 48 24.01 -7.22 -10.38
C GLY A 48 25.00 -6.08 -10.13
N GLN A 49 26.19 -6.14 -10.73
CA GLN A 49 27.24 -5.12 -10.60
C GLN A 49 27.09 -4.11 -11.73
N PHE A 50 26.24 -3.10 -11.57
CA PHE A 50 25.94 -2.14 -12.64
C PHE A 50 26.94 -0.98 -12.78
N ASP A 51 27.86 -0.83 -11.80
CA ASP A 51 28.94 0.16 -11.87
C ASP A 51 29.72 0.01 -13.17
N ASP A 52 29.93 1.14 -13.87
CA ASP A 52 30.62 1.29 -15.16
C ASP A 52 29.96 0.64 -16.41
N ILE A 53 28.85 -0.12 -16.27
CA ILE A 53 28.21 -0.84 -17.41
C ILE A 53 27.70 0.14 -18.48
N VAL A 54 27.09 1.25 -18.05
CA VAL A 54 26.56 2.28 -18.96
C VAL A 54 27.65 2.82 -19.87
N ASP A 55 28.85 3.07 -19.34
CA ASP A 55 29.97 3.57 -20.13
C ASP A 55 30.50 2.53 -21.11
N ILE A 56 30.49 1.25 -20.71
CA ILE A 56 30.89 0.14 -21.59
C ILE A 56 29.93 0.02 -22.78
N PHE A 57 28.62 0.07 -22.55
CA PHE A 57 27.63 0.01 -23.65
C PHE A 57 27.70 1.24 -24.56
N LYS A 58 27.90 2.45 -24.01
CA LYS A 58 28.12 3.66 -24.82
C LYS A 58 29.37 3.53 -25.69
N ARG A 59 30.44 2.92 -25.18
CA ARG A 59 31.65 2.64 -25.94
C ARG A 59 31.42 1.60 -27.04
N ILE A 60 30.66 0.54 -26.75
CA ILE A 60 30.28 -0.47 -27.76
C ILE A 60 29.60 0.20 -28.95
N LEU A 61 28.59 1.05 -28.71
CA LEU A 61 27.86 1.79 -29.75
C LEU A 61 28.76 2.73 -30.58
N GLN A 62 29.87 3.23 -30.01
CA GLN A 62 30.83 4.06 -30.76
C GLN A 62 31.76 3.24 -31.66
N ILE A 63 32.01 1.97 -31.31
CA ILE A 63 32.91 1.07 -32.05
C ILE A 63 32.14 0.38 -33.18
N ASP A 64 30.95 -0.12 -32.87
CA ASP A 64 30.13 -0.89 -33.80
C ASP A 64 28.63 -0.66 -33.54
N GLU A 65 27.89 -0.41 -34.61
CA GLU A 65 26.44 -0.22 -34.60
C GLU A 65 25.68 -1.45 -35.15
N SER A 66 26.39 -2.53 -35.52
CA SER A 66 25.78 -3.72 -36.10
C SER A 66 24.74 -4.38 -35.17
N ASP A 67 25.03 -4.41 -33.87
CA ASP A 67 24.16 -4.95 -32.81
C ASP A 67 23.45 -3.83 -32.01
N ALA A 68 23.27 -2.63 -32.59
CA ALA A 68 22.77 -1.46 -31.87
C ALA A 68 21.40 -1.67 -31.18
N PHE A 69 20.53 -2.50 -31.76
CA PHE A 69 19.25 -2.89 -31.16
C PHE A 69 19.45 -3.55 -29.78
N ASP A 70 20.21 -4.65 -29.73
CA ASP A 70 20.44 -5.42 -28.50
C ASP A 70 21.18 -4.58 -27.46
N ILE A 71 22.12 -3.74 -27.91
CA ILE A 71 22.88 -2.86 -27.01
C ILE A 71 21.98 -1.77 -26.41
N HIS A 72 21.11 -1.13 -27.20
CA HIS A 72 20.16 -0.16 -26.68
C HIS A 72 19.15 -0.78 -25.71
N MET A 73 18.63 -1.98 -26.02
CA MET A 73 17.72 -2.70 -25.13
C MET A 73 18.40 -3.09 -23.80
N ASN A 74 19.62 -3.62 -23.85
CA ASN A 74 20.38 -3.97 -22.65
C ASN A 74 20.79 -2.74 -21.83
N LEU A 75 21.13 -1.64 -22.48
CA LEU A 75 21.43 -0.37 -21.83
C LEU A 75 20.20 0.21 -21.13
N ALA A 76 19.03 0.17 -21.80
CA ALA A 76 17.76 0.59 -21.20
C ALA A 76 17.40 -0.27 -19.98
N ASN A 77 17.54 -1.59 -20.07
CA ASN A 77 17.33 -2.53 -18.96
C ASN A 77 18.26 -2.23 -17.76
N VAL A 78 19.51 -1.86 -18.02
CA VAL A 78 20.47 -1.46 -16.97
C VAL A 78 20.08 -0.14 -16.35
N LEU A 79 19.76 0.87 -17.16
CA LEU A 79 19.35 2.19 -16.68
C LEU A 79 18.03 2.16 -15.90
N HIS A 80 17.11 1.25 -16.25
CA HIS A 80 15.90 1.01 -15.48
C HIS A 80 16.24 0.41 -14.10
N LYS A 81 17.19 -0.53 -14.04
CA LYS A 81 17.65 -1.14 -12.77
C LYS A 81 18.52 -0.19 -11.94
N GLU A 82 19.31 0.67 -12.57
CA GLU A 82 20.09 1.74 -11.94
C GLU A 82 19.19 2.94 -11.62
N ASN A 83 18.55 2.84 -10.45
CA ASN A 83 17.44 3.67 -9.98
C ASN A 83 17.65 5.20 -9.96
N GLY A 84 17.66 5.84 -11.13
CA GLY A 84 17.66 7.30 -11.21
C GLY A 84 17.49 7.88 -12.61
N ASN A 85 17.68 7.09 -13.67
CA ASN A 85 17.62 7.61 -15.03
C ASN A 85 16.56 6.92 -15.89
N LEU A 86 15.34 6.88 -15.36
CA LEU A 86 14.16 6.36 -16.05
C LEU A 86 13.93 7.06 -17.40
N THR A 87 14.29 8.36 -17.50
CA THR A 87 14.25 9.12 -18.74
C THR A 87 15.25 8.62 -19.77
N ASP A 88 16.50 8.32 -19.38
CA ASP A 88 17.48 7.77 -20.32
C ASP A 88 17.16 6.32 -20.68
N ALA A 89 16.57 5.54 -19.76
CA ALA A 89 16.07 4.21 -20.07
C ALA A 89 14.98 4.27 -21.17
N LEU A 90 14.00 5.15 -21.03
CA LEU A 90 12.98 5.38 -22.06
C LEU A 90 13.60 5.83 -23.39
N PHE A 91 14.57 6.74 -23.37
CA PHE A 91 15.29 7.18 -24.57
C PHE A 91 15.96 6.00 -25.29
N HIS A 92 16.62 5.10 -24.57
CA HIS A 92 17.27 3.95 -25.17
C HIS A 92 16.29 2.88 -25.66
N TYR A 93 15.15 2.69 -25.00
CA TYR A 93 14.06 1.87 -25.56
C TYR A 93 13.49 2.45 -26.85
N GLU A 94 13.25 3.77 -26.90
CA GLU A 94 12.82 4.45 -28.12
C GLU A 94 13.83 4.28 -29.26
N LYS A 95 15.13 4.36 -28.94
CA LYS A 95 16.20 4.07 -29.90
C LYS A 95 16.17 2.63 -30.40
N ALA A 96 15.96 1.64 -29.53
CA ALA A 96 15.82 0.25 -29.96
C ALA A 96 14.62 0.06 -30.91
N LEU A 97 13.49 0.74 -30.65
CA LEU A 97 12.31 0.70 -31.52
C LEU A 97 12.52 1.34 -32.91
N GLU A 98 13.52 2.19 -33.09
CA GLU A 98 13.91 2.69 -34.43
C GLU A 98 14.47 1.55 -35.32
N TYR A 99 15.06 0.51 -34.72
CA TYR A 99 15.58 -0.67 -35.42
C TYR A 99 14.54 -1.77 -35.56
N ASP A 100 13.80 -2.09 -34.47
CA ASP A 100 12.68 -3.03 -34.51
C ASP A 100 11.51 -2.54 -33.65
N ASN A 101 10.43 -2.15 -34.32
CA ASN A 101 9.21 -1.65 -33.69
C ASN A 101 8.18 -2.73 -33.35
N LYS A 102 8.51 -4.02 -33.50
CA LYS A 102 7.61 -5.15 -33.22
C LYS A 102 7.99 -5.94 -31.97
N THR A 103 9.01 -5.52 -31.24
CA THR A 103 9.44 -6.18 -30.02
C THR A 103 8.48 -5.86 -28.86
N VAL A 104 7.68 -6.85 -28.47
CA VAL A 104 6.68 -6.77 -27.38
C VAL A 104 7.32 -6.39 -26.04
N GLU A 105 8.49 -6.97 -25.73
CA GLU A 105 9.19 -6.76 -24.46
C GLU A 105 9.52 -5.28 -24.21
N ILE A 106 9.92 -4.54 -25.24
CA ILE A 106 10.22 -3.11 -25.11
C ILE A 106 8.97 -2.32 -24.67
N TYR A 107 7.82 -2.59 -25.28
CA TYR A 107 6.58 -1.93 -24.89
C TYR A 107 6.16 -2.26 -23.45
N VAL A 108 6.35 -3.51 -23.02
CA VAL A 108 6.08 -3.90 -21.62
C VAL A 108 7.02 -3.16 -20.65
N CYS A 109 8.33 -3.12 -20.94
CA CYS A 109 9.32 -2.42 -20.13
C CYS A 109 9.05 -0.90 -20.06
N MET A 110 8.79 -0.26 -21.20
CA MET A 110 8.41 1.16 -21.24
C MET A 110 7.13 1.43 -20.45
N GLY A 111 6.12 0.55 -20.57
CA GLY A 111 4.89 0.64 -19.79
C GLY A 111 5.11 0.55 -18.28
N ASN A 112 6.01 -0.34 -17.84
CA ASN A 112 6.42 -0.45 -16.44
C ASN A 112 7.09 0.84 -15.95
N ILE A 113 8.03 1.40 -16.72
CA ILE A 113 8.68 2.68 -16.38
C ILE A 113 7.67 3.83 -16.30
N TYR A 114 6.75 3.93 -17.27
CA TYR A 114 5.71 4.96 -17.22
C TYR A 114 4.79 4.78 -16.01
N THR A 115 4.54 3.55 -15.58
CA THR A 115 3.79 3.27 -14.35
C THR A 115 4.54 3.76 -13.11
N GLU A 116 5.85 3.50 -13.01
CA GLU A 116 6.71 4.00 -11.92
C GLU A 116 6.77 5.54 -11.89
N LEU A 117 6.71 6.19 -13.06
CA LEU A 117 6.62 7.64 -13.21
C LEU A 117 5.21 8.20 -12.97
N ASN A 118 4.22 7.37 -12.63
CA ASN A 118 2.80 7.72 -12.51
C ASN A 118 2.19 8.33 -13.80
N MET A 119 2.78 8.05 -14.97
CA MET A 119 2.29 8.45 -16.29
C MET A 119 1.34 7.38 -16.87
N TYR A 120 0.21 7.15 -16.22
CA TYR A 120 -0.67 6.01 -16.51
C TYR A 120 -1.20 5.95 -17.94
N GLU A 121 -1.55 7.08 -18.57
CA GLU A 121 -2.02 7.07 -19.96
C GLU A 121 -0.95 6.56 -20.93
N ARG A 122 0.31 6.96 -20.74
CA ARG A 122 1.43 6.48 -21.56
C ARG A 122 1.70 5.00 -21.30
N ALA A 123 1.62 4.57 -20.04
CA ALA A 123 1.77 3.17 -19.67
C ALA A 123 0.71 2.30 -20.37
N LEU A 124 -0.56 2.69 -20.30
CA LEU A 124 -1.67 1.99 -20.96
C LEU A 124 -1.47 1.92 -22.48
N ASN A 125 -1.05 3.01 -23.13
CA ASN A 125 -0.74 2.99 -24.57
C ASN A 125 0.35 1.96 -24.90
N CYS A 126 1.44 1.90 -24.11
CA CYS A 126 2.49 0.90 -24.30
C CYS A 126 1.96 -0.53 -24.12
N PHE A 127 1.18 -0.80 -23.07
CA PHE A 127 0.62 -2.13 -22.86
C PHE A 127 -0.40 -2.53 -23.92
N HIS A 128 -1.21 -1.59 -24.44
CA HIS A 128 -2.09 -1.86 -25.57
C HIS A 128 -1.32 -2.17 -26.85
N MET A 129 -0.20 -1.48 -27.11
CA MET A 129 0.70 -1.83 -28.22
C MET A 129 1.29 -3.24 -28.06
N ALA A 130 1.70 -3.61 -26.84
CA ALA A 130 2.18 -4.97 -26.55
C ALA A 130 1.09 -6.03 -26.86
N ILE A 131 -0.16 -5.79 -26.45
CA ILE A 131 -1.30 -6.69 -26.74
C ILE A 131 -1.65 -6.72 -28.23
N GLN A 132 -1.48 -5.61 -28.94
CA GLN A 132 -1.72 -5.56 -30.39
C GLN A 132 -0.68 -6.39 -31.17
N LEU A 133 0.57 -6.42 -30.70
CA LEU A 133 1.65 -7.20 -31.29
C LEU A 133 1.57 -8.68 -30.88
N ASP A 134 1.19 -8.95 -29.64
CA ASP A 134 0.96 -10.28 -29.09
C ASP A 134 -0.33 -10.30 -28.27
N SER A 135 -1.40 -10.88 -28.84
CA SER A 135 -2.71 -10.97 -28.19
C SER A 135 -2.73 -11.82 -26.93
N GLU A 136 -1.69 -12.60 -26.67
CA GLU A 136 -1.55 -13.45 -25.48
C GLU A 136 -0.52 -12.90 -24.46
N CYS A 137 -0.10 -11.63 -24.60
CA CYS A 137 0.82 -10.98 -23.68
C CYS A 137 0.20 -10.77 -22.28
N LEU A 138 0.28 -11.80 -21.42
CA LEU A 138 -0.33 -11.81 -20.09
C LEU A 138 0.21 -10.70 -19.19
N GLU A 139 1.50 -10.36 -19.30
CA GLU A 139 2.13 -9.32 -18.47
C GLU A 139 1.52 -7.94 -18.74
N ALA A 140 1.28 -7.61 -20.01
CA ALA A 140 0.62 -6.36 -20.39
C ALA A 140 -0.81 -6.28 -19.82
N PHE A 141 -1.60 -7.35 -19.93
CA PHE A 141 -2.95 -7.39 -19.34
C PHE A 141 -2.91 -7.24 -17.82
N VAL A 142 -2.00 -7.91 -17.14
CA VAL A 142 -1.85 -7.84 -15.68
C VAL A 142 -1.55 -6.40 -15.25
N ASN A 143 -0.64 -5.71 -15.95
CA ASN A 143 -0.29 -4.32 -15.64
C ASN A 143 -1.42 -3.33 -15.96
N ILE A 144 -2.17 -3.53 -17.05
CA ILE A 144 -3.39 -2.77 -17.33
C ILE A 144 -4.41 -2.93 -16.19
N GLY A 145 -4.67 -4.17 -15.76
CA GLY A 145 -5.59 -4.45 -14.66
C GLY A 145 -5.14 -3.81 -13.35
N PHE A 146 -3.82 -3.76 -13.08
CA PHE A 146 -3.27 -3.06 -11.92
C PHE A 146 -3.50 -1.55 -12.00
N ILE A 147 -3.19 -0.92 -13.13
CA ILE A 147 -3.42 0.52 -13.33
C ILE A 147 -4.90 0.87 -13.18
N GLN A 148 -5.79 0.08 -13.79
CA GLN A 148 -7.23 0.26 -13.68
C GLN A 148 -7.70 0.13 -12.23
N LYS A 149 -7.22 -0.88 -11.50
CA LYS A 149 -7.54 -1.06 -10.07
C LYS A 149 -7.04 0.11 -9.22
N ASP A 150 -5.81 0.57 -9.45
CA ASP A 150 -5.20 1.67 -8.70
C ASP A 150 -5.83 3.03 -9.02
N SER A 151 -6.50 3.14 -10.17
CA SER A 151 -7.31 4.29 -10.58
C SER A 151 -8.78 4.19 -10.15
N ASP A 152 -9.14 3.23 -9.29
CA ASP A 152 -10.50 2.90 -8.85
C ASP A 152 -11.49 2.51 -9.99
N ASN A 153 -10.98 2.21 -11.20
CA ASN A 153 -11.74 1.70 -12.34
C ASN A 153 -11.94 0.17 -12.23
N PHE A 154 -12.65 -0.26 -11.19
CA PHE A 154 -12.79 -1.67 -10.85
C PHE A 154 -13.50 -2.52 -11.91
N ILE A 155 -14.45 -1.94 -12.65
CA ILE A 155 -15.22 -2.65 -13.68
C ILE A 155 -14.31 -3.09 -14.83
N ASP A 156 -13.51 -2.17 -15.36
CA ASP A 156 -12.56 -2.49 -16.43
C ASP A 156 -11.48 -3.44 -15.93
N ALA A 157 -11.00 -3.27 -14.69
CA ALA A 157 -10.05 -4.18 -14.08
C ALA A 157 -10.60 -5.61 -13.98
N ILE A 158 -11.87 -5.78 -13.62
CA ILE A 158 -12.55 -7.09 -13.59
C ILE A 158 -12.55 -7.72 -14.98
N GLN A 159 -12.97 -6.98 -16.02
CA GLN A 159 -12.99 -7.50 -17.39
C GLN A 159 -11.59 -7.92 -17.88
N THR A 160 -10.58 -7.12 -17.56
CA THR A 160 -9.18 -7.42 -17.86
C THR A 160 -8.72 -8.70 -17.16
N TYR A 161 -8.96 -8.82 -15.85
CA TYR A 161 -8.58 -10.01 -15.09
C TYR A 161 -9.34 -11.27 -15.52
N GLU A 162 -10.63 -11.16 -15.85
CA GLU A 162 -11.39 -12.28 -16.41
C GLU A 162 -10.84 -12.74 -17.76
N THR A 163 -10.41 -11.81 -18.60
CA THR A 163 -9.76 -12.13 -19.89
C THR A 163 -8.47 -12.90 -19.65
N VAL A 164 -7.63 -12.46 -18.70
CA VAL A 164 -6.42 -13.18 -18.33
C VAL A 164 -6.73 -14.57 -17.77
N LEU A 165 -7.76 -14.71 -16.95
CA LEU A 165 -8.16 -16.01 -16.39
C LEU A 165 -8.78 -16.96 -17.44
N LYS A 166 -9.34 -16.43 -18.54
CA LYS A 166 -9.74 -17.25 -19.69
C LYS A 166 -8.52 -17.83 -20.42
N LEU A 167 -7.46 -17.04 -20.57
CA LEU A 167 -6.19 -17.48 -21.20
C LEU A 167 -5.39 -18.40 -20.27
N LYS A 168 -5.36 -18.09 -18.97
CA LYS A 168 -4.62 -18.83 -17.94
C LYS A 168 -5.47 -18.99 -16.67
N PRO A 169 -6.28 -20.06 -16.56
CA PRO A 169 -7.17 -20.28 -15.42
C PRO A 169 -6.47 -20.41 -14.06
N ASP A 170 -5.23 -20.93 -14.05
CA ASP A 170 -4.41 -21.14 -12.85
C ASP A 170 -3.46 -19.97 -12.60
N PHE A 171 -3.95 -18.74 -12.75
CA PHE A 171 -3.18 -17.53 -12.46
C PHE A 171 -3.58 -16.92 -11.12
N SER A 172 -3.03 -17.46 -10.03
CA SER A 172 -3.32 -17.07 -8.64
C SER A 172 -3.25 -15.55 -8.39
N LYS A 173 -2.21 -14.88 -8.90
CA LYS A 173 -2.03 -13.44 -8.71
C LYS A 173 -3.21 -12.64 -9.26
N VAL A 174 -3.64 -12.97 -10.47
CA VAL A 174 -4.77 -12.32 -11.13
C VAL A 174 -6.07 -12.64 -10.41
N TYR A 175 -6.25 -13.89 -10.02
CA TYR A 175 -7.43 -14.30 -9.25
C TYR A 175 -7.59 -13.51 -7.95
N CYS A 176 -6.51 -13.36 -7.17
CA CYS A 176 -6.54 -12.56 -5.94
C CYS A 176 -6.91 -11.10 -6.20
N ASN A 177 -6.42 -10.50 -7.30
CA ASN A 177 -6.76 -9.12 -7.66
C ASN A 177 -8.21 -8.98 -8.13
N LEU A 178 -8.73 -9.94 -8.89
CA LEU A 178 -10.14 -10.01 -9.27
C LEU A 178 -11.03 -10.03 -8.02
N VAL A 179 -10.73 -10.89 -7.05
CA VAL A 179 -11.46 -10.96 -5.79
C VAL A 179 -11.49 -9.62 -5.06
N GLN A 180 -10.36 -8.89 -5.05
CA GLN A 180 -10.29 -7.57 -4.44
C GLN A 180 -11.21 -6.57 -5.16
N CYS A 181 -11.20 -6.52 -6.50
CA CYS A 181 -12.09 -5.64 -7.26
C CYS A 181 -13.56 -5.94 -6.99
N LEU A 182 -13.94 -7.22 -6.98
CA LEU A 182 -15.32 -7.65 -6.67
C LEU A 182 -15.72 -7.27 -5.23
N GLN A 183 -14.81 -7.41 -4.27
CA GLN A 183 -15.04 -6.95 -2.89
C GLN A 183 -15.23 -5.42 -2.82
N LYS A 184 -14.52 -4.64 -3.64
CA LYS A 184 -14.68 -3.17 -3.73
C LYS A 184 -16.03 -2.75 -4.28
N LEU A 185 -16.60 -3.55 -5.18
CA LEU A 185 -17.92 -3.34 -5.78
C LEU A 185 -19.05 -4.03 -5.02
N CYS A 186 -18.79 -4.66 -3.87
CA CYS A 186 -19.77 -5.49 -3.16
C CYS A 186 -20.45 -6.54 -4.06
N ASP A 187 -19.74 -7.03 -5.10
CA ASP A 187 -20.27 -8.07 -5.97
C ASP A 187 -20.13 -9.42 -5.27
N TRP A 188 -21.28 -9.93 -4.81
CA TRP A 188 -21.37 -11.17 -4.05
C TRP A 188 -22.02 -12.32 -4.83
N SER A 189 -22.12 -12.19 -6.16
CA SER A 189 -22.81 -13.16 -7.03
C SER A 189 -22.31 -14.61 -6.87
N ASP A 190 -21.00 -14.82 -6.76
CA ASP A 190 -20.35 -16.12 -6.55
C ASP A 190 -19.47 -16.17 -5.29
N TYR A 191 -19.80 -15.35 -4.28
CA TYR A 191 -18.95 -15.09 -3.10
C TYR A 191 -18.43 -16.36 -2.42
N ASP A 192 -19.30 -17.31 -2.08
CA ASP A 192 -18.92 -18.51 -1.31
C ASP A 192 -17.93 -19.39 -2.10
N SER A 193 -18.23 -19.71 -3.36
CA SER A 193 -17.32 -20.47 -4.23
C SER A 193 -15.98 -19.76 -4.43
N ARG A 194 -16.02 -18.44 -4.56
CA ARG A 194 -14.85 -17.60 -4.77
C ARG A 194 -13.95 -17.57 -3.52
N MET A 195 -14.55 -17.49 -2.33
CA MET A 195 -13.80 -17.54 -1.07
C MET A 195 -13.18 -18.92 -0.82
N ILE A 196 -13.86 -20.01 -1.20
CA ILE A 196 -13.30 -21.38 -1.11
C ILE A 196 -12.05 -21.48 -1.99
N LYS A 197 -12.14 -21.11 -3.27
CA LYS A 197 -11.00 -21.16 -4.19
C LYS A 197 -9.85 -20.24 -3.75
N LEU A 198 -10.16 -19.05 -3.22
CA LEU A 198 -9.14 -18.16 -2.67
C LEU A 198 -8.36 -18.79 -1.51
N LYS A 199 -9.07 -19.45 -0.57
CA LYS A 199 -8.45 -20.16 0.55
C LYS A 199 -7.58 -21.31 0.08
N GLU A 200 -8.03 -22.06 -0.92
CA GLU A 200 -7.24 -23.13 -1.53
C GLU A 200 -5.93 -22.60 -2.15
N ILE A 201 -6.00 -21.49 -2.91
CA ILE A 201 -4.81 -20.82 -3.48
C ILE A 201 -3.85 -20.42 -2.37
N VAL A 202 -4.33 -19.69 -1.35
CA VAL A 202 -3.50 -19.22 -0.24
C VAL A 202 -2.85 -20.40 0.50
N TYR A 203 -3.62 -21.46 0.77
CA TYR A 203 -3.10 -22.66 1.44
C TYR A 203 -1.98 -23.34 0.65
N GLN A 204 -2.16 -23.53 -0.67
CA GLN A 204 -1.12 -24.15 -1.52
C GLN A 204 0.10 -23.26 -1.64
N GLU A 205 -0.09 -21.95 -1.84
CA GLU A 205 1.02 -21.00 -1.95
C GLU A 205 1.82 -20.91 -0.64
N LEU A 206 1.17 -20.95 0.52
CA LEU A 206 1.85 -21.01 1.81
C LEU A 206 2.69 -22.29 1.93
N LYS A 207 2.14 -23.44 1.53
CA LYS A 207 2.79 -24.76 1.61
C LYS A 207 3.99 -24.92 0.66
N ASP A 208 3.88 -24.43 -0.57
CA ASP A 208 4.88 -24.66 -1.65
C ASP A 208 6.11 -23.75 -1.58
N ASP A 209 6.28 -22.97 -0.51
CA ASP A 209 7.31 -21.92 -0.39
C ASP A 209 7.36 -20.91 -1.57
N LYS A 210 6.24 -20.73 -2.27
CA LYS A 210 6.10 -19.78 -3.38
C LYS A 210 5.91 -18.34 -2.89
N VAL A 211 6.28 -17.37 -3.75
CA VAL A 211 5.89 -15.96 -3.58
C VAL A 211 4.36 -15.87 -3.53
N LEU A 212 3.84 -15.22 -2.49
CA LEU A 212 2.40 -15.14 -2.27
C LEU A 212 1.73 -14.18 -3.26
N SER A 213 0.60 -14.62 -3.80
CA SER A 213 -0.26 -13.80 -4.66
C SER A 213 -1.01 -12.74 -3.88
N LEU A 214 -1.43 -13.08 -2.66
CA LEU A 214 -2.18 -12.21 -1.75
C LEU A 214 -1.24 -11.44 -0.81
N LEU A 215 -1.40 -10.11 -0.74
CA LEU A 215 -0.61 -9.28 0.16
C LEU A 215 -1.18 -9.31 1.59
N PRO A 216 -0.35 -9.08 2.63
CA PRO A 216 -0.80 -9.10 4.01
C PRO A 216 -1.94 -8.12 4.31
N HIS A 217 -1.90 -6.90 3.76
CA HIS A 217 -2.99 -5.93 3.95
C HIS A 217 -4.33 -6.40 3.35
N ASP A 218 -4.28 -7.01 2.16
CA ASP A 218 -5.49 -7.47 1.48
C ASP A 218 -6.13 -8.66 2.22
N SER A 219 -5.31 -9.48 2.88
CA SER A 219 -5.77 -10.61 3.70
C SER A 219 -6.68 -10.21 4.86
N LEU A 220 -6.60 -8.97 5.35
CA LEU A 220 -7.39 -8.45 6.47
C LEU A 220 -8.85 -8.18 6.10
N LEU A 221 -9.13 -8.03 4.80
CA LEU A 221 -10.49 -7.77 4.28
C LEU A 221 -11.19 -9.05 3.83
N LEU A 222 -10.54 -10.19 4.00
CA LEU A 222 -10.98 -11.50 3.52
C LEU A 222 -11.29 -12.41 4.71
N PRO A 223 -12.19 -13.40 4.54
CA PRO A 223 -12.61 -14.30 5.62
C PRO A 223 -11.56 -15.38 5.92
N LEU A 224 -10.33 -14.95 6.21
CA LEU A 224 -9.18 -15.78 6.59
C LEU A 224 -9.03 -15.78 8.11
N SER A 225 -8.53 -16.89 8.65
CA SER A 225 -8.19 -17.00 10.07
C SER A 225 -6.97 -16.12 10.40
N PHE A 226 -6.85 -15.71 11.67
CA PHE A 226 -5.68 -14.96 12.14
C PHE A 226 -4.37 -15.72 11.96
N GLU A 227 -4.39 -17.06 12.01
CA GLU A 227 -3.22 -17.88 11.76
C GLU A 227 -2.77 -17.82 10.28
N GLU A 228 -3.73 -17.88 9.34
CA GLU A 228 -3.44 -17.68 7.92
C GLU A 228 -2.91 -16.27 7.65
N GLN A 229 -3.52 -15.23 8.24
CA GLN A 229 -3.05 -13.85 8.12
C GLN A 229 -1.61 -13.67 8.64
N LYS A 230 -1.31 -14.24 9.82
CA LYS A 230 0.05 -14.26 10.39
C LYS A 230 1.04 -14.95 9.45
N ASN A 231 0.67 -16.11 8.90
CA ASN A 231 1.53 -16.86 7.99
C ASN A 231 1.81 -16.11 6.68
N ILE A 232 0.79 -15.43 6.13
CA ILE A 232 0.94 -14.55 4.97
C ILE A 232 1.93 -13.41 5.27
N ALA A 233 1.72 -12.70 6.38
CA ALA A 233 2.59 -11.61 6.82
C ALA A 233 4.04 -12.09 7.05
N THR A 234 4.20 -13.24 7.69
CA THR A 234 5.51 -13.84 7.98
C THR A 234 6.27 -14.19 6.71
N LYS A 235 5.59 -14.83 5.75
CA LYS A 235 6.21 -15.23 4.49
C LYS A 235 6.60 -14.01 3.64
N TYR A 236 5.75 -12.99 3.63
CA TYR A 236 6.07 -11.72 2.96
C TYR A 236 7.33 -11.08 3.57
N ALA A 237 7.41 -10.99 4.90
CA ALA A 237 8.56 -10.42 5.59
C ALA A 237 9.86 -11.21 5.33
N LEU A 238 9.80 -12.55 5.36
CA LEU A 238 10.95 -13.40 5.09
C LEU A 238 11.45 -13.24 3.66
N HIS A 239 10.53 -13.18 2.69
CA HIS A 239 10.89 -12.94 1.30
C HIS A 239 11.61 -11.59 1.10
N CYS A 240 11.16 -10.53 1.80
CA CYS A 240 11.85 -9.24 1.81
C CYS A 240 13.30 -9.37 2.34
N VAL A 241 13.51 -10.08 3.44
CA VAL A 241 14.85 -10.32 4.02
C VAL A 241 15.74 -11.10 3.05
N GLU A 242 15.22 -12.14 2.40
CA GLU A 242 15.97 -12.94 1.43
C GLU A 242 16.37 -12.14 0.20
N LYS A 243 15.46 -11.31 -0.31
CA LYS A 243 15.74 -10.40 -1.43
C LYS A 243 16.89 -9.45 -1.08
N LEU A 244 16.85 -8.83 0.10
CA LEU A 244 17.91 -7.92 0.56
C LEU A 244 19.26 -8.62 0.68
N LYS A 245 19.31 -9.83 1.25
CA LYS A 245 20.55 -10.61 1.40
C LYS A 245 21.23 -10.96 0.07
N ARG A 246 20.44 -11.11 -1.01
CA ARG A 246 20.97 -11.39 -2.36
C ARG A 246 21.48 -10.14 -3.06
N SER A 247 20.93 -8.97 -2.73
CA SER A 247 21.20 -7.73 -3.46
C SER A 247 22.23 -6.82 -2.78
N ILE A 248 22.41 -6.92 -1.46
CA ILE A 248 23.20 -5.94 -0.70
C ILE A 248 23.97 -6.66 0.43
N GLU A 249 25.24 -6.30 0.63
CA GLU A 249 25.95 -6.67 1.85
C GLU A 249 25.37 -5.88 3.04
N PRO A 250 24.86 -6.56 4.09
CA PRO A 250 24.16 -5.88 5.16
C PRO A 250 25.11 -4.92 5.91
N PRO A 251 24.72 -3.65 6.09
CA PRO A 251 25.55 -2.67 6.77
C PRO A 251 25.72 -3.04 8.24
N LYS A 252 26.92 -2.83 8.78
CA LYS A 252 27.17 -2.93 10.22
C LYS A 252 26.76 -1.63 10.89
N PHE A 253 25.53 -1.58 11.37
CA PHE A 253 25.02 -0.44 12.10
C PHE A 253 25.56 -0.37 13.53
N LEU A 254 25.85 0.85 13.97
CA LEU A 254 26.23 1.15 15.34
C LEU A 254 24.98 1.60 16.08
N TYR A 255 24.65 0.91 17.16
CA TYR A 255 23.48 1.27 17.97
C TYR A 255 23.90 2.10 19.19
N PRO A 256 23.07 3.06 19.61
CA PRO A 256 23.30 3.76 20.87
C PRO A 256 23.25 2.76 22.03
N THR A 257 24.33 2.69 22.82
CA THR A 257 24.51 1.69 23.91
C THR A 257 24.10 2.21 25.30
N SER A 258 23.83 3.50 25.46
CA SER A 258 23.47 4.09 26.76
C SER A 258 22.71 5.41 26.62
N MET A 259 21.70 5.64 27.47
CA MET A 259 21.03 6.94 27.60
C MET A 259 21.83 7.96 28.44
N SER A 260 23.07 7.65 28.84
CA SER A 260 23.85 8.48 29.77
C SER A 260 24.34 9.80 29.18
N VAL A 261 24.17 10.03 27.88
CA VAL A 261 24.56 11.26 27.18
C VAL A 261 23.46 11.64 26.16
N GLY A 262 22.29 12.06 26.64
CA GLY A 262 21.23 12.66 25.80
C GLY A 262 19.83 12.11 26.02
N ASN A 263 18.88 12.64 25.24
CA ASN A 263 17.47 12.29 25.29
C ASN A 263 17.17 10.97 24.57
N LEU A 264 16.03 10.36 24.88
CA LEU A 264 15.53 9.22 24.14
C LEU A 264 15.11 9.66 22.73
N LYS A 265 15.85 9.23 21.72
CA LYS A 265 15.52 9.48 20.30
C LYS A 265 14.54 8.47 19.73
N ILE A 266 13.36 8.93 19.30
CA ILE A 266 12.30 8.11 18.67
C ILE A 266 12.10 8.56 17.23
N GLY A 267 12.23 7.63 16.29
CA GLY A 267 12.00 7.86 14.87
C GLY A 267 10.65 7.31 14.43
N PHE A 268 9.80 8.12 13.78
CA PHE A 268 8.54 7.67 13.19
C PHE A 268 8.67 7.61 11.67
N VAL A 269 8.46 6.44 11.07
CA VAL A 269 8.50 6.27 9.61
C VAL A 269 7.09 6.17 9.09
N SER A 270 6.73 7.02 8.13
CA SER A 270 5.42 6.98 7.49
C SER A 270 5.45 7.41 6.02
N THR A 271 4.58 6.82 5.22
CA THR A 271 4.23 7.25 3.86
C THR A 271 3.18 8.35 3.85
N ASN A 272 2.58 8.68 5.00
CA ASN A 272 1.34 9.44 5.07
C ASN A 272 1.41 10.62 6.05
N PHE A 273 2.52 11.37 6.01
CA PHE A 273 2.60 12.64 6.74
C PHE A 273 1.74 13.76 6.11
N SER A 274 0.98 13.52 5.05
CA SER A 274 0.06 14.48 4.41
C SER A 274 -1.31 14.57 5.11
N LYS A 275 -2.38 15.07 4.45
CA LYS A 275 -3.78 15.04 4.95
C LYS A 275 -4.28 13.60 5.10
N HIS A 276 -3.83 12.92 6.14
CA HIS A 276 -4.15 11.53 6.47
C HIS A 276 -4.48 11.42 7.96
N PRO A 277 -5.35 10.47 8.39
CA PRO A 277 -5.71 10.32 9.80
C PRO A 277 -4.51 10.22 10.75
N ILE A 278 -3.44 9.54 10.31
CA ILE A 278 -2.19 9.40 11.08
C ILE A 278 -1.53 10.77 11.36
N SER A 279 -1.51 11.65 10.37
CA SER A 279 -0.89 12.98 10.51
C SER A 279 -1.60 13.84 11.54
N THR A 280 -2.93 13.71 11.65
CA THR A 280 -3.72 14.40 12.68
C THR A 280 -3.36 13.96 14.09
N ILE A 281 -3.10 12.66 14.28
CA ILE A 281 -2.70 12.13 15.60
C ILE A 281 -1.28 12.59 15.95
N MET A 282 -0.37 12.57 14.96
CA MET A 282 0.99 13.03 15.15
C MET A 282 1.08 14.54 15.46
N GLU A 283 0.18 15.35 14.89
CA GLU A 283 0.03 16.77 15.23
C GLU A 283 -0.23 16.96 16.73
N SER A 284 -1.17 16.23 17.31
CA SER A 284 -1.46 16.30 18.76
C SER A 284 -0.26 15.87 19.61
N LEU A 285 0.55 14.92 19.13
CA LEU A 285 1.76 14.44 19.81
C LEU A 285 2.92 15.42 19.74
N SER A 286 2.87 16.45 18.89
CA SER A 286 3.90 17.50 18.85
C SER A 286 4.05 18.26 20.17
N SER A 287 3.00 18.28 20.98
CA SER A 287 3.02 18.85 22.34
C SER A 287 3.90 18.08 23.33
N LEU A 288 4.27 16.83 23.01
CA LEU A 288 5.15 15.99 23.83
C LEU A 288 6.64 16.20 23.52
N TYR A 289 6.98 17.02 22.51
CA TYR A 289 8.37 17.28 22.16
C TYR A 289 9.03 18.15 23.24
N GLY A 290 10.15 17.69 23.81
CA GLY A 290 10.76 18.37 24.96
C GLY A 290 12.05 17.72 25.47
N ASN A 291 12.53 18.19 26.63
CA ASN A 291 13.88 17.95 27.16
C ASN A 291 14.26 16.49 27.48
N GLU A 292 13.36 15.51 27.33
CA GLU A 292 13.65 14.09 27.64
C GLU A 292 13.49 13.15 26.43
N ILE A 293 12.76 13.57 25.39
CA ILE A 293 12.48 12.78 24.19
C ILE A 293 12.68 13.64 22.94
N ASP A 294 13.57 13.17 22.08
CA ASP A 294 13.80 13.78 20.77
C ASP A 294 13.05 12.96 19.72
N VAL A 295 12.14 13.60 18.99
CA VAL A 295 11.33 12.93 17.95
C VAL A 295 11.82 13.31 16.56
N ILE A 296 11.93 12.32 15.66
CA ILE A 296 12.25 12.54 14.25
C ILE A 296 11.21 11.83 13.37
N CYS A 297 10.59 12.55 12.44
CA CYS A 297 9.65 12.02 11.48
C CYS A 297 10.34 11.79 10.12
N TYR A 298 10.25 10.57 9.59
CA TYR A 298 10.85 10.16 8.32
C TYR A 298 9.76 9.88 7.28
N SER A 299 9.60 10.76 6.29
CA SER A 299 8.67 10.54 5.18
C SER A 299 9.30 9.64 4.12
N THR A 300 8.61 8.58 3.73
CA THR A 300 9.02 7.70 2.61
C THR A 300 8.27 7.99 1.32
N SER A 301 7.37 8.99 1.31
CA SER A 301 6.64 9.43 0.13
C SER A 301 6.92 10.91 -0.18
N SER A 302 6.95 11.24 -1.47
CA SER A 302 7.02 12.62 -1.96
C SER A 302 5.62 13.22 -1.89
N SER A 303 5.25 13.83 -0.77
CA SER A 303 4.00 14.59 -0.67
C SER A 303 4.26 16.07 -0.89
N ASP A 304 3.59 16.68 -1.87
CA ASP A 304 3.65 18.13 -2.12
C ASP A 304 2.99 18.96 -0.99
N ASN A 305 2.17 18.31 -0.16
CA ASN A 305 1.40 18.93 0.92
C ASN A 305 1.91 18.48 2.30
N ILE A 306 3.07 19.00 2.71
CA ILE A 306 3.57 18.86 4.08
C ILE A 306 2.65 19.66 5.02
N PRO A 307 2.10 19.07 6.08
CA PRO A 307 1.24 19.78 7.02
C PRO A 307 1.95 20.97 7.67
N THR A 308 1.18 22.01 7.96
CA THR A 308 1.68 23.23 8.60
C THR A 308 2.30 22.98 9.98
N TRP A 309 1.80 22.00 10.75
CA TRP A 309 2.40 21.62 12.04
C TRP A 309 3.81 21.03 11.87
N LEU A 310 4.05 20.32 10.75
CA LEU A 310 5.38 19.84 10.36
C LEU A 310 6.29 20.99 9.91
N ASN A 311 5.73 22.06 9.31
CA ASN A 311 6.48 23.27 8.99
C ASN A 311 6.91 24.08 10.25
N HIS A 312 6.19 23.95 11.36
CA HIS A 312 6.66 24.50 12.64
C HIS A 312 7.86 23.74 13.20
N LEU A 313 8.03 22.46 12.81
CA LEU A 313 9.17 21.61 13.13
C LEU A 313 10.31 21.72 12.09
N SER A 314 10.02 22.23 10.89
CA SER A 314 10.92 22.21 9.73
C SER A 314 12.13 23.15 9.83
N ASN A 315 12.26 23.92 10.92
CA ASN A 315 13.48 24.67 11.23
C ASN A 315 14.54 23.83 11.99
N SER A 316 14.29 22.54 12.25
CA SER A 316 15.13 21.71 13.13
C SER A 316 15.13 20.22 12.71
N GLN A 317 16.08 19.45 13.25
CA GLN A 317 16.44 18.05 12.94
C GLN A 317 15.31 16.99 13.06
N HIS A 318 14.04 17.40 13.15
CA HIS A 318 12.87 16.58 13.52
C HIS A 318 12.02 16.08 12.33
N TYR A 319 12.32 16.50 11.09
CA TYR A 319 11.68 15.94 9.89
C TYR A 319 12.69 15.68 8.78
N LYS A 320 12.60 14.51 8.14
CA LYS A 320 13.45 14.13 7.01
C LYS A 320 12.62 13.45 5.92
N ASN A 321 12.79 13.94 4.69
CA ASN A 321 12.22 13.29 3.51
C ASN A 321 13.22 12.26 2.96
N LEU A 322 12.86 10.99 2.99
CA LEU A 322 13.63 9.85 2.48
C LEU A 322 13.06 9.29 1.16
N SER A 323 12.03 9.92 0.57
CA SER A 323 11.31 9.38 -0.60
C SER A 323 12.17 9.18 -1.84
N HIS A 324 13.28 9.91 -1.94
CA HIS A 324 14.22 9.87 -3.06
C HIS A 324 15.38 8.88 -2.84
N LEU A 325 15.49 8.30 -1.63
CA LEU A 325 16.59 7.42 -1.25
C LEU A 325 16.20 5.95 -1.45
N LYS A 326 17.20 5.12 -1.78
CA LYS A 326 17.08 3.67 -1.68
C LYS A 326 16.93 3.28 -0.21
N ALA A 327 16.24 2.16 0.04
CA ALA A 327 16.01 1.67 1.40
C ALA A 327 17.31 1.54 2.23
N ILE A 328 18.43 1.16 1.61
CA ILE A 328 19.73 1.07 2.26
C ILE A 328 20.28 2.43 2.71
N ASP A 329 20.14 3.46 1.89
CA ASP A 329 20.65 4.79 2.20
C ASP A 329 19.70 5.52 3.16
N ALA A 330 18.40 5.27 3.06
CA ALA A 330 17.41 5.64 4.06
C ALA A 330 17.74 5.01 5.43
N ALA A 331 18.05 3.72 5.48
CA ALA A 331 18.45 3.03 6.71
C ALA A 331 19.76 3.59 7.29
N LYS A 332 20.78 3.87 6.46
CA LYS A 332 22.02 4.54 6.92
C LYS A 332 21.74 5.93 7.50
N ASN A 333 20.86 6.71 6.89
CA ASN A 333 20.45 8.02 7.41
C ASN A 333 19.80 7.89 8.79
N ILE A 334 18.84 6.97 8.94
CA ILE A 334 18.18 6.68 10.23
C ILE A 334 19.20 6.24 11.29
N ASN A 335 20.13 5.35 10.94
CA ASN A 335 21.16 4.89 11.88
C ASN A 335 22.10 6.04 12.30
N SER A 336 22.48 6.92 11.37
CA SER A 336 23.35 8.07 11.65
C SER A 336 22.74 9.08 12.63
N ASP A 337 21.41 9.12 12.72
CA ASP A 337 20.70 9.96 13.69
C ASP A 337 20.76 9.41 15.12
N GLY A 338 21.18 8.14 15.29
CA GLY A 338 21.26 7.46 16.58
C GLY A 338 19.87 7.17 17.18
N ILE A 339 18.90 6.79 16.34
CA ILE A 339 17.55 6.42 16.79
C ILE A 339 17.62 5.23 17.75
N HIS A 340 16.96 5.36 18.91
CA HIS A 340 16.85 4.28 19.90
C HIS A 340 15.65 3.39 19.62
N ILE A 341 14.51 4.01 19.29
CA ILE A 341 13.25 3.32 18.98
C ILE A 341 12.77 3.81 17.62
N LEU A 342 12.69 2.91 16.65
CA LEU A 342 12.12 3.20 15.33
C LEU A 342 10.70 2.63 15.24
N VAL A 343 9.76 3.49 14.89
CA VAL A 343 8.33 3.18 14.87
C VAL A 343 7.85 3.08 13.42
N ASP A 344 7.35 1.90 13.05
CA ASP A 344 6.66 1.65 11.80
C ASP A 344 5.19 2.07 11.92
N MET A 345 4.83 3.13 11.19
CA MET A 345 3.47 3.66 11.12
C MET A 345 2.75 3.29 9.81
N CYS A 346 3.27 2.33 9.06
CA CYS A 346 2.73 1.90 7.78
C CYS A 346 2.31 0.43 7.83
N GLY A 347 3.21 -0.45 8.30
CA GLY A 347 3.12 -1.89 8.01
C GLY A 347 2.94 -2.15 6.51
N TYR A 348 2.02 -3.04 6.13
CA TYR A 348 1.86 -3.48 4.73
C TYR A 348 0.90 -2.63 3.88
N THR A 349 0.78 -1.33 4.15
CA THR A 349 -0.09 -0.40 3.41
C THR A 349 0.63 0.26 2.23
N LYS A 350 -0.06 0.61 1.13
CA LYS A 350 0.51 1.20 -0.10
C LYS A 350 1.69 2.17 0.13
N GLY A 351 2.81 1.91 -0.56
CA GLY A 351 4.03 2.73 -0.53
C GLY A 351 5.01 2.43 0.62
N PHE A 352 4.67 1.48 1.50
CA PHE A 352 5.53 1.08 2.60
C PHE A 352 6.91 0.59 2.14
N GLN A 353 7.93 0.84 2.97
CA GLN A 353 9.31 0.41 2.72
C GLN A 353 9.78 -0.53 3.83
N THR A 354 9.24 -1.76 3.84
CA THR A 354 9.60 -2.80 4.83
C THR A 354 11.11 -3.08 4.84
N GLU A 355 11.78 -2.91 3.71
CA GLU A 355 13.22 -3.08 3.54
C GLU A 355 14.03 -2.24 4.55
N ILE A 356 13.57 -1.01 4.85
CA ILE A 356 14.24 -0.14 5.84
C ILE A 356 14.30 -0.84 7.19
N PHE A 357 13.17 -1.39 7.64
CA PHE A 357 13.09 -2.09 8.93
C PHE A 357 13.80 -3.45 8.89
N ALA A 358 13.78 -4.14 7.76
CA ALA A 358 14.51 -5.40 7.58
C ALA A 358 16.04 -5.24 7.71
N LEU A 359 16.57 -4.06 7.33
CA LEU A 359 17.99 -3.70 7.53
C LEU A 359 18.34 -3.38 9.00
N ARG A 360 17.34 -3.20 9.86
CA ARG A 360 17.49 -2.89 11.30
C ARG A 360 18.38 -1.68 11.64
N PRO A 361 18.08 -0.46 11.15
CA PRO A 361 18.88 0.73 11.47
C PRO A 361 18.80 1.21 12.93
N ALA A 362 17.84 0.71 13.72
CA ALA A 362 17.69 0.99 15.15
C ALA A 362 17.69 -0.29 15.99
N PRO A 363 18.13 -0.24 17.27
CA PRO A 363 18.21 -1.42 18.12
C PRO A 363 16.83 -1.96 18.50
N ILE A 364 15.82 -1.08 18.66
CA ILE A 364 14.44 -1.43 18.95
C ILE A 364 13.56 -0.93 17.82
N GLN A 365 12.77 -1.82 17.22
CA GLN A 365 11.80 -1.50 16.18
C GLN A 365 10.40 -1.93 16.59
N VAL A 366 9.43 -1.06 16.36
CA VAL A 366 8.09 -1.20 16.91
C VAL A 366 7.05 -0.92 15.84
N SER A 367 6.03 -1.77 15.71
CA SER A 367 4.85 -1.45 14.90
C SER A 367 3.83 -0.69 15.74
N TRP A 368 3.27 0.38 15.19
CA TRP A 368 2.23 1.14 15.86
C TRP A 368 1.24 1.79 14.89
N PHE A 369 -0.05 1.57 15.15
CA PHE A 369 -1.21 2.27 14.58
C PHE A 369 -1.49 2.06 13.07
N GLY A 370 -0.49 2.10 12.20
CA GLY A 370 -0.66 2.10 10.74
C GLY A 370 -1.23 0.81 10.15
N TYR A 371 -0.92 -0.34 10.76
CA TYR A 371 -1.32 -1.65 10.28
C TYR A 371 -1.99 -2.45 11.39
N PRO A 372 -3.28 -2.83 11.25
CA PRO A 372 -4.07 -3.38 12.34
C PRO A 372 -3.90 -4.90 12.51
N SER A 373 -2.68 -5.42 12.35
CA SER A 373 -2.36 -6.84 12.54
C SER A 373 -0.86 -7.03 12.80
N THR A 374 -0.44 -8.27 13.03
CA THR A 374 0.98 -8.62 13.17
C THR A 374 1.72 -8.34 11.86
N SER A 375 2.91 -7.75 11.95
CA SER A 375 3.83 -7.65 10.81
C SER A 375 4.31 -9.03 10.35
N GLY A 376 4.24 -10.07 11.18
CA GLY A 376 4.87 -11.36 10.87
C GLY A 376 6.40 -11.29 10.75
N ALA A 377 7.00 -10.11 10.98
CA ALA A 377 8.37 -9.84 10.61
C ALA A 377 9.33 -10.19 11.75
N PRO A 378 10.45 -10.89 11.46
CA PRO A 378 11.46 -11.18 12.48
C PRO A 378 12.28 -9.94 12.90
N PHE A 379 12.09 -8.81 12.20
CA PHE A 379 12.81 -7.57 12.44
C PHE A 379 11.98 -6.50 13.15
N ILE A 380 10.71 -6.77 13.49
CA ILE A 380 9.89 -5.90 14.35
C ILE A 380 9.82 -6.54 15.74
N ASP A 381 10.27 -5.83 16.76
CA ASP A 381 10.45 -6.40 18.11
C ASP A 381 9.16 -6.33 18.94
N TYR A 382 8.41 -5.22 18.82
CA TYR A 382 7.20 -4.97 19.59
C TYR A 382 6.04 -4.49 18.72
N LEU A 383 4.82 -4.81 19.16
CA LEU A 383 3.58 -4.19 18.67
C LEU A 383 2.97 -3.39 19.81
N ILE A 384 2.84 -2.08 19.64
CA ILE A 384 2.11 -1.25 20.61
C ILE A 384 0.61 -1.51 20.42
N THR A 385 -0.01 -2.07 21.45
CA THR A 385 -1.40 -2.51 21.46
C THR A 385 -2.09 -2.22 22.80
N ASP A 386 -3.34 -2.64 22.96
CA ASP A 386 -4.09 -2.64 24.22
C ASP A 386 -4.71 -4.02 24.46
N LYS A 387 -5.19 -4.26 25.69
CA LYS A 387 -5.72 -5.57 26.10
C LYS A 387 -7.05 -5.93 25.43
N VAL A 388 -7.74 -4.97 24.81
CA VAL A 388 -9.00 -5.20 24.10
C VAL A 388 -8.72 -5.58 22.64
N CYS A 389 -7.84 -4.83 21.96
CA CYS A 389 -7.44 -5.08 20.59
C CYS A 389 -6.56 -6.33 20.44
N SER A 390 -5.71 -6.62 21.43
CA SER A 390 -4.83 -7.80 21.43
C SER A 390 -4.83 -8.47 22.80
N PRO A 391 -5.85 -9.27 23.12
CA PRO A 391 -5.94 -10.00 24.39
C PRO A 391 -4.66 -10.83 24.67
N PRO A 392 -4.13 -10.84 25.90
CA PRO A 392 -2.90 -11.57 26.24
C PRO A 392 -2.93 -13.06 25.89
N GLU A 393 -4.10 -13.67 25.92
CA GLU A 393 -4.34 -15.07 25.58
C GLU A 393 -4.04 -15.38 24.10
N LEU A 394 -4.07 -14.36 23.24
CA LEU A 394 -3.83 -14.46 21.80
C LEU A 394 -2.40 -14.04 21.39
N GLN A 395 -1.48 -13.88 22.34
CA GLN A 395 -0.07 -13.52 22.07
C GLN A 395 0.61 -14.46 21.05
N ASN A 396 0.18 -15.72 20.96
CA ASN A 396 0.69 -16.69 19.97
C ASN A 396 0.36 -16.32 18.51
N LEU A 397 -0.66 -15.50 18.28
CA LEU A 397 -1.05 -15.00 16.95
C LEU A 397 -0.20 -13.82 16.47
N TYR A 398 0.68 -13.29 17.32
CA TYR A 398 1.59 -12.20 16.98
C TYR A 398 3.04 -12.71 16.95
N THR A 399 3.84 -12.21 16.00
CA THR A 399 5.29 -12.46 16.02
C THR A 399 6.02 -11.50 16.95
N GLU A 400 5.47 -10.30 17.13
CA GLU A 400 5.99 -9.28 18.04
C GLU A 400 5.63 -9.56 19.50
N LYS A 401 6.43 -8.99 20.41
CA LYS A 401 6.01 -8.87 21.81
C LYS A 401 4.97 -7.77 21.95
N LEU A 402 3.86 -8.05 22.64
CA LEU A 402 2.81 -7.05 22.83
C LEU A 402 3.21 -6.03 23.90
N ALA A 403 3.26 -4.76 23.52
CA ALA A 403 3.52 -3.62 24.40
C ALA A 403 2.19 -2.91 24.72
N TYR A 404 1.66 -3.11 25.92
CA TYR A 404 0.32 -2.65 26.29
C TYR A 404 0.27 -1.20 26.76
N ILE A 405 -0.62 -0.41 26.16
CA ILE A 405 -1.07 0.88 26.71
C ILE A 405 -2.25 0.66 27.69
N ASN A 406 -2.40 1.56 28.66
CA ASN A 406 -3.36 1.41 29.77
C ASN A 406 -4.84 1.50 29.38
N ARG A 407 -5.17 2.08 28.22
CA ARG A 407 -6.56 2.27 27.77
C ARG A 407 -6.78 1.65 26.40
N THR A 408 -6.61 2.46 25.35
CA THR A 408 -6.72 2.00 23.97
C THR A 408 -5.59 2.60 23.14
N ILE A 409 -5.18 1.88 22.10
CA ILE A 409 -4.27 2.39 21.08
C ILE A 409 -4.89 3.46 20.19
N PHE A 410 -6.22 3.51 20.12
CA PHE A 410 -6.91 4.47 19.27
C PHE A 410 -6.94 5.84 19.93
N VAL A 411 -6.34 6.82 19.24
CA VAL A 411 -6.34 8.23 19.62
C VAL A 411 -7.02 9.01 18.50
N GLY A 412 -7.74 10.07 18.83
CA GLY A 412 -8.34 10.96 17.85
C GLY A 412 -8.39 12.40 18.35
N ASP A 413 -8.13 13.34 17.44
CA ASP A 413 -8.04 14.77 17.74
C ASP A 413 -9.41 15.49 17.72
N HIS A 414 -10.50 14.73 17.87
CA HIS A 414 -11.87 15.24 17.71
C HIS A 414 -12.18 16.41 18.65
N LYS A 415 -11.64 16.40 19.87
CA LYS A 415 -11.86 17.48 20.84
C LYS A 415 -11.28 18.82 20.37
N HIS A 416 -10.15 18.79 19.66
CA HIS A 416 -9.52 20.00 19.13
C HIS A 416 -10.15 20.41 17.80
N LYS A 417 -10.37 19.45 16.89
CA LYS A 417 -10.89 19.72 15.53
C LYS A 417 -12.38 20.01 15.45
N PHE A 418 -13.16 19.44 16.37
CA PHE A 418 -14.62 19.54 16.38
C PHE A 418 -15.11 20.01 17.75
N SER A 419 -14.49 21.07 18.25
CA SER A 419 -14.80 21.64 19.56
C SER A 419 -16.26 22.09 19.69
N GLU A 420 -16.84 22.53 18.58
CA GLU A 420 -18.23 22.93 18.39
C GLU A 420 -19.21 21.79 18.67
N LEU A 421 -18.86 20.55 18.32
CA LEU A 421 -19.70 19.37 18.54
C LEU A 421 -19.76 18.94 20.02
N CYS A 422 -18.98 19.56 20.90
CA CYS A 422 -19.01 19.26 22.33
C CYS A 422 -20.27 19.81 23.02
N GLN A 423 -20.99 20.75 22.40
CA GLN A 423 -22.18 21.39 22.95
C GLN A 423 -23.29 21.48 21.90
N LEU A 424 -24.00 20.38 21.68
CA LEU A 424 -25.14 20.35 20.77
C LEU A 424 -26.38 20.96 21.43
N LYS A 425 -26.99 21.96 20.78
CA LYS A 425 -28.35 22.41 21.11
C LYS A 425 -29.36 21.82 20.13
N VAL A 426 -30.38 21.18 20.68
CA VAL A 426 -31.58 20.79 19.93
C VAL A 426 -32.59 21.93 20.04
N ILE A 427 -32.93 22.58 18.93
CA ILE A 427 -34.10 23.46 18.89
C ILE A 427 -35.33 22.60 18.67
N ASN A 428 -36.32 22.75 19.56
CA ASN A 428 -37.57 21.99 19.50
C ASN A 428 -38.77 22.94 19.65
N ASN A 429 -39.78 22.78 18.79
CA ASN A 429 -41.07 23.49 18.90
C ASN A 429 -42.16 22.68 19.64
N THR A 430 -41.87 21.44 20.08
CA THR A 430 -42.81 20.59 20.83
C THR A 430 -42.11 19.81 21.96
N ASN A 431 -42.84 19.57 23.04
CA ASN A 431 -42.37 19.04 24.33
C ASN A 431 -41.73 17.63 24.21
N ASN A 432 -40.40 17.52 24.24
CA ASN A 432 -39.68 16.24 24.40
C ASN A 432 -39.05 16.13 25.80
N ILE A 433 -38.99 14.90 26.33
CA ILE A 433 -38.35 14.56 27.60
C ILE A 433 -36.88 14.21 27.34
N SER A 434 -35.96 14.85 28.06
CA SER A 434 -34.54 14.47 28.07
C SER A 434 -34.29 13.32 29.05
N HIS A 435 -33.68 12.23 28.59
CA HIS A 435 -33.03 11.28 29.49
C HIS A 435 -31.63 10.94 28.98
N GLN A 436 -30.60 11.29 29.75
CA GLN A 436 -29.21 10.90 29.50
C GLN A 436 -28.72 11.14 28.05
N ASN A 437 -28.97 12.34 27.49
CA ASN A 437 -28.57 12.73 26.13
C ASN A 437 -29.22 11.94 24.99
N ILE A 438 -30.29 11.19 25.26
CA ILE A 438 -31.15 10.58 24.23
C ILE A 438 -32.36 11.50 24.03
N TYR A 439 -32.53 11.98 22.80
CA TYR A 439 -33.69 12.78 22.40
C TYR A 439 -34.71 11.85 21.73
N LEU A 440 -35.81 11.57 22.44
CA LEU A 440 -36.95 10.82 21.90
C LEU A 440 -38.00 11.80 21.39
N ASN A 441 -38.46 11.62 20.15
CA ASN A 441 -39.65 12.30 19.64
C ASN A 441 -40.90 11.57 20.16
N GLY A 442 -41.66 12.23 21.03
CA GLY A 442 -42.96 11.75 21.51
C GLY A 442 -42.93 10.99 22.85
N ASN A 443 -44.10 10.98 23.51
CA ASN A 443 -44.30 10.38 24.83
C ASN A 443 -44.65 8.87 24.79
N ASN A 444 -44.86 8.29 23.59
CA ASN A 444 -45.18 6.87 23.38
C ASN A 444 -44.95 6.43 21.92
N PHE A 445 -44.63 5.16 21.67
CA PHE A 445 -44.36 4.58 20.33
C PHE A 445 -45.49 4.76 19.29
N ASN A 446 -46.73 5.01 19.74
CA ASN A 446 -47.91 5.12 18.88
C ASN A 446 -48.30 6.57 18.52
N GLU A 447 -47.57 7.58 19.00
CA GLU A 447 -47.89 9.01 18.81
C GLU A 447 -46.64 9.81 18.35
N MET A 448 -45.94 9.32 17.33
CA MET A 448 -44.85 10.10 16.70
C MET A 448 -45.43 11.07 15.67
N GLU A 449 -45.79 12.28 16.09
CA GLU A 449 -45.95 13.41 15.16
C GLU A 449 -44.59 13.90 14.64
N SER A 450 -44.56 14.47 13.43
CA SER A 450 -43.34 15.01 12.78
C SER A 450 -42.72 16.12 13.63
N ALA A 451 -41.63 15.85 14.32
CA ALA A 451 -40.86 16.86 15.03
C ALA A 451 -39.49 17.03 14.35
N GLU A 452 -39.28 18.21 13.74
CA GLU A 452 -37.98 18.60 13.18
C GLU A 452 -36.93 18.65 14.30
N THR A 453 -35.87 17.84 14.18
CA THR A 453 -34.71 17.95 15.07
C THR A 453 -33.66 18.84 14.42
N ILE A 454 -33.38 20.00 15.02
CA ILE A 454 -32.39 20.95 14.52
C ILE A 454 -31.19 20.92 15.47
N TYR A 455 -30.01 20.53 14.97
CA TYR A 455 -28.74 20.67 15.68
C TYR A 455 -28.10 22.01 15.35
N ILE A 456 -27.71 22.77 16.37
CA ILE A 456 -27.05 24.08 16.21
C ILE A 456 -25.76 24.11 17.03
N ASP A 457 -24.67 24.57 16.39
CA ASP A 457 -23.40 24.92 17.02
C ASP A 457 -23.52 26.25 17.79
N GLU A 458 -22.92 26.36 18.98
CA GLU A 458 -22.90 27.65 19.68
C GLU A 458 -21.95 28.66 19.02
N GLU A 459 -22.52 29.85 18.82
CA GLU A 459 -22.01 31.07 18.16
C GLU A 459 -21.88 31.02 16.62
N PRO A 460 -22.79 31.70 15.89
CA PRO A 460 -22.72 31.78 14.45
C PRO A 460 -21.55 32.69 14.05
N THR A 461 -20.43 32.11 13.63
CA THR A 461 -19.74 32.71 12.50
C THR A 461 -20.73 32.64 11.34
N THR A 462 -21.37 33.78 11.09
CA THR A 462 -22.39 34.04 10.07
C THR A 462 -22.33 33.05 8.89
N ALA A 463 -23.34 32.18 8.78
CA ALA A 463 -23.65 31.23 7.69
C ALA A 463 -23.45 29.71 7.94
N ALA A 464 -23.48 29.20 9.18
CA ALA A 464 -23.65 27.75 9.38
C ALA A 464 -25.14 27.35 9.23
N THR A 465 -25.49 26.67 8.13
CA THR A 465 -26.80 26.01 7.98
C THR A 465 -26.93 24.87 8.99
N PRO A 466 -28.04 24.78 9.75
CA PRO A 466 -28.21 23.70 10.72
C PRO A 466 -28.27 22.34 10.02
N TYR A 467 -27.65 21.32 10.61
CA TYR A 467 -27.74 19.95 10.11
C TYR A 467 -29.13 19.38 10.37
N ARG A 468 -29.85 18.99 9.29
CA ARG A 468 -31.19 18.42 9.37
C ARG A 468 -31.26 17.11 8.58
N ARG A 469 -32.09 16.16 9.04
CA ARG A 469 -32.28 14.88 8.35
C ARG A 469 -32.74 15.03 6.88
N PRO A 470 -33.67 15.93 6.53
CA PRO A 470 -34.10 16.09 5.14
C PRO A 470 -33.00 16.61 4.23
N SER A 471 -31.99 17.30 4.77
CA SER A 471 -30.80 17.73 4.01
C SER A 471 -29.96 16.56 3.50
N PHE A 472 -30.14 15.37 4.07
CA PHE A 472 -29.44 14.14 3.72
C PHE A 472 -30.39 13.06 3.16
N ASN A 473 -31.59 13.45 2.70
CA ASN A 473 -32.65 12.53 2.25
C ASN A 473 -33.07 11.50 3.30
N LEU A 474 -32.86 11.79 4.60
CA LEU A 474 -33.26 10.89 5.67
C LEU A 474 -34.71 11.18 6.10
N PRO A 475 -35.51 10.14 6.39
CA PRO A 475 -36.87 10.35 6.89
C PRO A 475 -36.85 10.94 8.30
N GLU A 476 -37.84 11.78 8.57
CA GLU A 476 -38.17 12.15 9.93
C GLU A 476 -38.89 10.99 10.65
N ASN A 477 -38.78 10.93 11.97
CA ASN A 477 -39.47 9.94 12.82
C ASN A 477 -39.15 8.45 12.54
N VAL A 478 -37.96 8.16 12.02
CA VAL A 478 -37.44 6.78 11.95
C VAL A 478 -36.15 6.63 12.74
N ILE A 479 -35.84 5.40 13.14
CA ILE A 479 -34.51 5.06 13.65
C ILE A 479 -33.54 5.04 12.46
N VAL A 480 -32.45 5.79 12.56
CA VAL A 480 -31.39 5.79 11.53
C VAL A 480 -30.21 5.00 12.08
N PHE A 481 -29.98 3.81 11.54
CA PHE A 481 -28.71 3.11 11.71
C PHE A 481 -27.73 3.64 10.67
N CYS A 482 -26.46 3.85 11.03
CA CYS A 482 -25.46 4.33 10.07
C CYS A 482 -24.17 3.52 10.11
N ASN A 483 -23.50 3.46 8.96
CA ASN A 483 -22.12 3.00 8.86
C ASN A 483 -21.41 3.75 7.73
N PHE A 484 -20.51 4.66 8.09
CA PHE A 484 -19.72 5.47 7.15
C PHE A 484 -18.33 4.89 6.87
N SER A 485 -18.21 3.57 6.98
CA SER A 485 -17.02 2.86 6.52
C SER A 485 -17.03 2.74 5.00
N LYS A 486 -15.84 2.59 4.41
CA LYS A 486 -15.75 2.21 2.99
C LYS A 486 -16.45 0.86 2.76
N LEU A 487 -17.27 0.78 1.70
CA LEU A 487 -18.19 -0.34 1.44
C LEU A 487 -17.51 -1.71 1.36
N TYR A 488 -16.25 -1.77 0.93
CA TYR A 488 -15.48 -3.02 0.88
C TYR A 488 -15.22 -3.68 2.24
N LYS A 489 -15.51 -3.00 3.36
CA LYS A 489 -15.49 -3.59 4.71
C LYS A 489 -16.78 -4.34 5.04
N ILE A 490 -17.80 -4.24 4.19
CA ILE A 490 -19.07 -4.92 4.33
C ILE A 490 -18.95 -6.26 3.60
N ASP A 491 -19.30 -7.35 4.29
CA ASP A 491 -19.41 -8.68 3.71
C ASP A 491 -20.90 -9.14 3.70
N PRO A 492 -21.22 -10.22 2.98
CA PRO A 492 -22.61 -10.69 2.88
C PRO A 492 -23.24 -11.01 4.24
N ILE A 493 -22.46 -11.50 5.21
CA ILE A 493 -22.92 -11.92 6.53
C ILE A 493 -23.30 -10.70 7.36
N THR A 494 -22.43 -9.69 7.38
CA THR A 494 -22.61 -8.41 8.06
C THR A 494 -23.83 -7.69 7.51
N PHE A 495 -23.93 -7.58 6.18
CA PHE A 495 -25.05 -6.91 5.56
C PHE A 495 -26.37 -7.63 5.80
N ARG A 496 -26.42 -8.97 5.68
CA ARG A 496 -27.59 -9.77 6.03
C ARG A 496 -28.01 -9.58 7.50
N THR A 497 -27.04 -9.44 8.40
CA THR A 497 -27.31 -9.14 9.81
C THR A 497 -27.98 -7.78 9.96
N TRP A 498 -27.52 -6.76 9.25
CA TRP A 498 -28.16 -5.44 9.26
C TRP A 498 -29.58 -5.47 8.66
N LEU A 499 -29.80 -6.17 7.55
CA LEU A 499 -31.14 -6.35 7.00
C LEU A 499 -32.08 -7.07 7.99
N THR A 500 -31.55 -8.03 8.74
CA THR A 500 -32.30 -8.72 9.82
C THR A 500 -32.68 -7.75 10.94
N ILE A 501 -31.79 -6.84 11.34
CA ILE A 501 -32.09 -5.78 12.32
C ILE A 501 -33.20 -4.88 11.78
N LEU A 502 -33.08 -4.40 10.54
CA LEU A 502 -34.07 -3.54 9.89
C LEU A 502 -35.44 -4.23 9.75
N ASN A 503 -35.49 -5.54 9.50
CA ASN A 503 -36.76 -6.29 9.48
C ASN A 503 -37.42 -6.34 10.86
N ASN A 504 -36.64 -6.44 11.94
CA ASN A 504 -37.16 -6.43 13.31
C ASN A 504 -37.49 -5.02 13.82
N VAL A 505 -37.05 -3.98 13.12
CA VAL A 505 -37.32 -2.57 13.44
C VAL A 505 -37.98 -1.90 12.22
N PRO A 506 -39.32 -2.03 12.03
CA PRO A 506 -39.98 -1.59 10.80
C PRO A 506 -39.81 -0.10 10.48
N GLN A 507 -39.79 0.77 11.50
CA GLN A 507 -39.57 2.21 11.34
C GLN A 507 -38.08 2.57 11.44
N SER A 508 -37.26 1.95 10.60
CA SER A 508 -35.84 2.28 10.53
C SER A 508 -35.28 2.27 9.12
N VAL A 509 -34.19 2.99 8.95
CA VAL A 509 -33.39 3.02 7.72
C VAL A 509 -31.92 2.75 8.04
N LEU A 510 -31.18 2.31 7.02
CA LEU A 510 -29.73 2.14 7.09
C LEU A 510 -29.08 3.19 6.20
N TRP A 511 -28.17 3.98 6.77
CA TRP A 511 -27.45 5.05 6.10
C TRP A 511 -25.99 4.66 5.89
N LEU A 512 -25.61 4.45 4.63
CA LEU A 512 -24.27 4.01 4.22
C LEU A 512 -23.54 5.12 3.47
N LEU A 513 -22.22 5.00 3.32
CA LEU A 513 -21.43 5.92 2.52
C LEU A 513 -21.55 5.59 1.02
N HIS A 514 -21.87 6.59 0.19
CA HIS A 514 -21.73 6.48 -1.26
C HIS A 514 -20.24 6.46 -1.63
N LEU A 515 -19.84 5.52 -2.49
CA LEU A 515 -18.48 5.45 -3.03
C LEU A 515 -18.46 5.26 -4.54
N ASN A 516 -19.32 4.37 -5.06
CA ASN A 516 -19.54 4.18 -6.48
C ASN A 516 -20.93 3.58 -6.71
N ASP A 517 -21.55 3.94 -7.83
CA ASP A 517 -22.92 3.54 -8.18
C ASP A 517 -23.09 2.02 -8.21
N THR A 518 -22.13 1.30 -8.80
CA THR A 518 -22.19 -0.15 -8.94
C THR A 518 -22.24 -0.88 -7.60
N ALA A 519 -21.48 -0.43 -6.60
CA ALA A 519 -21.53 -1.01 -5.26
C ALA A 519 -22.88 -0.78 -4.58
N GLU A 520 -23.48 0.40 -4.76
CA GLU A 520 -24.83 0.64 -4.25
C GLU A 520 -25.86 -0.26 -4.91
N GLU A 521 -25.82 -0.36 -6.22
CA GLU A 521 -26.71 -1.22 -7.00
C GLU A 521 -26.58 -2.67 -6.57
N ASN A 522 -25.35 -3.15 -6.36
CA ASN A 522 -25.09 -4.50 -5.86
C ASN A 522 -25.65 -4.72 -4.44
N LEU A 523 -25.50 -3.77 -3.53
CA LEU A 523 -26.08 -3.85 -2.18
C LEU A 523 -27.61 -3.84 -2.21
N LYS A 524 -28.22 -2.94 -3.01
CA LYS A 524 -29.68 -2.88 -3.20
C LYS A 524 -30.20 -4.16 -3.84
N LYS A 525 -29.51 -4.69 -4.86
CA LYS A 525 -29.85 -5.96 -5.51
C LYS A 525 -29.79 -7.12 -4.51
N PHE A 526 -28.71 -7.23 -3.74
CA PHE A 526 -28.59 -8.27 -2.72
C PHE A 526 -29.71 -8.19 -1.67
N ALA A 527 -30.10 -6.97 -1.26
CA ALA A 527 -31.24 -6.77 -0.37
C ALA A 527 -32.57 -7.22 -1.01
N ASN A 528 -32.82 -6.84 -2.27
CA ASN A 528 -34.01 -7.24 -3.02
C ASN A 528 -34.08 -8.77 -3.22
N ASP A 529 -32.96 -9.43 -3.49
CA ASP A 529 -32.88 -10.89 -3.63
C ASP A 529 -33.24 -11.62 -2.31
N LEU A 530 -33.10 -10.94 -1.17
CA LEU A 530 -33.56 -11.39 0.15
C LEU A 530 -34.99 -10.92 0.49
N ASN A 531 -35.73 -10.39 -0.48
CA ASN A 531 -37.06 -9.79 -0.33
C ASN A 531 -37.11 -8.63 0.68
N PHE A 532 -36.01 -7.89 0.82
CA PHE A 532 -35.96 -6.68 1.64
C PHE A 532 -36.27 -5.45 0.79
N ASP A 533 -37.03 -4.50 1.35
CA ASP A 533 -37.32 -3.22 0.70
C ASP A 533 -36.06 -2.33 0.69
N SER A 534 -35.35 -2.36 -0.44
CA SER A 534 -34.10 -1.61 -0.62
C SER A 534 -34.25 -0.09 -0.55
N SER A 535 -35.47 0.47 -0.59
CA SER A 535 -35.70 1.91 -0.37
C SER A 535 -35.33 2.36 1.06
N ARG A 536 -35.24 1.41 1.99
CA ARG A 536 -34.80 1.65 3.38
C ARG A 536 -33.27 1.73 3.53
N ILE A 537 -32.52 1.57 2.45
CA ILE A 537 -31.06 1.74 2.40
C ILE A 537 -30.78 3.06 1.69
N ILE A 538 -30.25 4.01 2.44
CA ILE A 538 -29.97 5.38 2.00
C ILE A 538 -28.45 5.56 1.94
N PHE A 539 -27.96 6.30 0.96
CA PHE A 539 -26.53 6.55 0.78
C PHE A 539 -26.23 8.04 0.99
N ALA A 540 -25.14 8.31 1.72
CA ALA A 540 -24.62 9.64 1.99
C ALA A 540 -23.54 10.01 0.96
N ASP A 541 -23.62 11.20 0.38
CA ASP A 541 -22.54 11.72 -0.45
C ASP A 541 -21.26 11.96 0.39
N PHE A 542 -20.10 11.80 -0.24
CA PHE A 542 -18.78 11.95 0.37
C PHE A 542 -18.34 13.42 0.47
#